data_AF-A0A527WPZ9-F1
#
_entry.id   AF-A0A527WPZ9-F1
#
_cell.length_a   1.000
_cell.length_b   1.000
_cell.length_c   1.000
_cell.angle_alpha   90.00
_cell.angle_beta   90.00
_cell.angle_gamma   90.00
#
_symmetry.space_group_name_H-M   'P 1'
#
loop_
_entity.id
_entity.type
_entity.pdbx_description
1 polymer ?
#
loop_
_entity_poly.entity_id
_entity_poly.type
_entity_poly.pdbx_seq_one_letter_code
_entity_poly.pdbx_strand_id
1 'polypeptide(L)'
;VPTDKQPPSLDHGDMFFFVSQRPGQQVSYEPQFIAGYNFQEGSKATVTIDKKTFSMFTRGKSAWVENAAEEPVLIAAMKTGTDMKVQAKSGRGNPTSYVFSLKGISAALASIAKCK
;
A
#
# COMPACT_ATOMS: atom_id res chain seq x y z
N VAL A 1 3.60 -0.55 -9.62
CA VAL A 1 3.85 0.91 -9.72
C VAL A 1 2.52 1.63 -9.87
N PRO A 2 2.40 2.92 -9.48
CA PRO A 2 1.15 3.66 -9.62
C PRO A 2 0.82 3.93 -11.10
N THR A 3 -0.47 3.92 -11.44
CA THR A 3 -1.01 4.38 -12.73
C THR A 3 -1.26 5.89 -12.74
N ASP A 4 -1.40 6.52 -11.58
CA ASP A 4 -1.52 7.97 -11.41
C ASP A 4 -0.77 8.44 -10.16
N LYS A 5 -0.20 9.65 -10.24
CA LYS A 5 0.59 10.30 -9.17
C LYS A 5 0.21 11.78 -9.09
N GLN A 6 -0.23 12.22 -7.91
CA GLN A 6 -0.70 13.58 -7.68
C GLN A 6 0.03 14.22 -6.49
N PRO A 7 0.37 15.52 -6.57
CA PRO A 7 0.24 16.40 -7.73
C PRO A 7 1.32 16.14 -8.79
N PRO A 8 1.03 16.27 -10.10
CA PRO A 8 1.94 15.89 -11.19
C PRO A 8 3.19 16.77 -11.30
N SER A 9 3.20 17.93 -10.62
CA SER A 9 4.32 18.87 -10.60
C SER A 9 5.47 18.44 -9.70
N LEU A 10 5.31 17.40 -8.89
CA LEU A 10 6.33 16.93 -7.96
C LEU A 10 7.06 15.72 -8.50
N ASP A 11 8.35 15.62 -8.16
CA ASP A 11 9.06 14.36 -8.25
C ASP A 11 8.68 13.45 -7.07
N HIS A 12 8.03 12.35 -7.41
CA HIS A 12 7.56 11.34 -6.47
C HIS A 12 8.57 10.20 -6.26
N GLY A 13 9.56 10.08 -7.14
CA GLY A 13 10.45 8.92 -7.23
C GLY A 13 9.70 7.61 -7.54
N ASP A 14 10.37 6.51 -7.20
CA ASP A 14 9.85 5.17 -7.36
C ASP A 14 8.97 4.75 -6.18
N MET A 15 7.86 4.10 -6.52
CA MET A 15 6.78 3.84 -5.57
C MET A 15 6.20 2.46 -5.78
N PHE A 16 6.05 1.75 -4.67
CA PHE A 16 5.68 0.36 -4.69
C PHE A 16 4.69 0.06 -3.59
N PHE A 17 3.80 -0.87 -3.87
CA PHE A 17 2.97 -1.50 -2.87
C PHE A 17 3.29 -2.99 -2.89
N PHE A 18 3.80 -3.49 -1.78
CA PHE A 18 4.23 -4.85 -1.59
C PHE A 18 3.21 -5.60 -0.73
N VAL A 19 3.08 -6.89 -1.03
CA VAL A 19 2.43 -7.85 -0.15
C VAL A 19 3.44 -8.96 0.06
N SER A 20 3.98 -9.04 1.28
CA SER A 20 4.93 -10.09 1.68
C SER A 20 4.24 -11.11 2.60
N GLN A 21 4.81 -12.30 2.73
CA GLN A 21 4.37 -13.27 3.73
C GLN A 21 5.27 -13.18 4.96
N ARG A 22 4.70 -13.19 6.16
CA ARG A 22 5.47 -13.22 7.41
C ARG A 22 6.09 -14.62 7.62
N PRO A 23 7.42 -14.74 7.84
CA PRO A 23 8.05 -16.02 8.12
C PRO A 23 7.43 -16.72 9.35
N GLY A 24 7.22 -18.03 9.28
CA GLY A 24 6.73 -18.83 10.42
C GLY A 24 5.23 -18.76 10.70
N GLN A 25 4.48 -17.92 9.98
CA GLN A 25 3.01 -17.88 10.06
C GLN A 25 2.41 -18.30 8.71
N GLN A 26 1.76 -19.46 8.67
CA GLN A 26 1.02 -19.87 7.48
C GLN A 26 -0.12 -18.85 7.24
N VAL A 27 -0.11 -18.22 6.06
CA VAL A 27 -1.18 -17.32 5.56
C VAL A 27 -1.25 -15.92 6.21
N SER A 28 -0.19 -15.44 6.85
CA SER A 28 -0.09 -14.04 7.32
C SER A 28 0.61 -13.19 6.27
N TYR A 29 -0.14 -12.26 5.66
CA TYR A 29 0.38 -11.32 4.67
C TYR A 29 0.58 -9.94 5.31
N GLU A 30 1.67 -9.27 4.95
CA GLU A 30 1.97 -7.90 5.39
C GLU A 30 1.90 -6.95 4.19
N PRO A 31 0.83 -6.15 4.07
CA PRO A 31 0.74 -5.06 3.10
C PRO A 31 1.67 -3.92 3.51
N GLN A 32 2.56 -3.52 2.60
CA GLN A 32 3.49 -2.41 2.82
C GLN A 32 3.51 -1.48 1.62
N PHE A 33 3.38 -0.18 1.88
CA PHE A 33 3.60 0.86 0.89
C PHE A 33 5.00 1.46 1.06
N ILE A 34 5.76 1.57 -0.04
CA ILE A 34 7.08 2.20 -0.08
C ILE A 34 7.02 3.38 -1.04
N ALA A 35 7.24 4.58 -0.52
CA ALA A 35 7.30 5.82 -1.29
C ALA A 35 8.75 6.14 -1.73
N GLY A 36 8.89 6.99 -2.75
CA GLY A 36 10.20 7.48 -3.19
C GLY A 36 10.84 8.48 -2.23
N TYR A 37 10.06 9.00 -1.28
CA TYR A 37 10.43 10.04 -0.31
C TYR A 37 10.10 9.61 1.13
N ASN A 38 10.72 10.28 2.10
CA ASN A 38 10.34 10.12 3.50
C ASN A 38 8.99 10.80 3.77
N PHE A 39 8.09 10.14 4.48
CA PHE A 39 6.85 10.72 4.97
C PHE A 39 7.11 11.82 5.99
N GLN A 40 6.13 12.70 6.17
CA GLN A 40 6.18 13.66 7.27
C GLN A 40 6.12 12.91 8.61
N GLU A 41 6.96 13.29 9.56
CA GLU A 41 6.92 12.72 10.91
C GLU A 41 5.54 12.89 11.53
N GLY A 42 5.07 11.83 12.21
CA GLY A 42 3.74 11.75 12.82
C GLY A 42 2.58 11.68 11.82
N SER A 43 2.84 11.71 10.51
CA SER A 43 1.76 11.55 9.52
C SER A 43 1.39 10.09 9.30
N LYS A 44 0.17 9.91 8.79
CA LYS A 44 -0.35 8.61 8.37
C LYS A 44 -0.50 8.57 6.86
N ALA A 45 -0.46 7.37 6.31
CA ALA A 45 -0.97 7.12 4.98
C ALA A 45 -2.35 6.46 5.08
N THR A 46 -3.14 6.58 4.03
CA THR A 46 -4.49 6.02 3.96
C THR A 46 -4.64 5.27 2.67
N VAL A 47 -5.10 4.02 2.75
CA VAL A 47 -5.41 3.17 1.60
C VAL A 47 -6.91 3.07 1.46
N THR A 48 -7.43 3.27 0.26
CA THR A 48 -8.85 3.06 -0.05
C THR A 48 -9.00 2.14 -1.25
N ILE A 49 -9.83 1.11 -1.10
CA ILE A 49 -10.23 0.18 -2.16
C ILE A 49 -11.74 0.09 -2.10
N ASP A 50 -12.40 0.45 -3.20
CA ASP A 50 -13.85 0.61 -3.29
C ASP A 50 -14.39 1.54 -2.18
N LYS A 51 -15.08 0.98 -1.17
CA LYS A 51 -15.65 1.69 -0.02
C LYS A 51 -14.91 1.41 1.30
N LYS A 52 -13.82 0.64 1.26
CA LYS A 52 -13.04 0.27 2.45
C LYS A 52 -11.82 1.17 2.56
N THR A 53 -11.57 1.68 3.75
CA THR A 53 -10.45 2.56 4.04
C THR A 53 -9.64 2.00 5.19
N PHE A 54 -8.32 2.02 5.05
CA PHE A 54 -7.36 1.47 5.99
C PHE A 54 -6.35 2.54 6.38
N SER A 55 -6.11 2.69 7.68
CA SER A 55 -5.08 3.59 8.20
C SER A 55 -3.72 2.89 8.17
N MET A 56 -2.69 3.59 7.72
CA MET A 56 -1.32 3.10 7.73
C MET A 56 -0.42 4.02 8.55
N PHE A 57 0.34 3.45 9.48
CA PHE A 57 1.41 4.20 10.14
C PHE A 57 2.61 4.31 9.21
N THR A 58 3.33 5.43 9.30
CA THR A 58 4.50 5.71 8.45
C THR A 58 5.79 5.69 9.25
N ARG A 59 6.89 5.22 8.63
CA ARG A 59 8.25 5.31 9.17
C ARG A 59 9.25 5.43 8.03
N GLY A 60 9.97 6.56 7.98
CA GLY A 60 10.87 6.86 6.86
C GLY A 60 10.09 6.88 5.55
N LYS A 61 10.42 5.99 4.62
CA LYS A 61 9.75 5.84 3.31
C LYS A 61 8.65 4.80 3.27
N SER A 62 8.42 4.07 4.36
CA SER A 62 7.54 2.92 4.39
C SER A 62 6.29 3.18 5.22
N ALA A 63 5.19 2.53 4.86
CA ALA A 63 3.94 2.55 5.60
C ALA A 63 3.34 1.14 5.67
N TRP A 64 2.76 0.81 6.82
CA TRP A 64 2.13 -0.48 7.10
C TRP A 64 0.76 -0.26 7.74
N VAL A 65 -0.13 -1.25 7.61
CA VAL A 65 -1.46 -1.18 8.24
C VAL A 65 -1.31 -0.98 9.74
N GLU A 66 -2.03 0.01 10.29
CA GLU A 66 -1.93 0.37 11.70
C GLU A 66 -2.55 -0.68 12.63
N ASN A 67 -3.64 -1.31 12.19
CA ASN A 67 -4.27 -2.43 12.87
C ASN A 67 -3.98 -3.73 12.13
N ALA A 68 -3.15 -4.60 12.70
CA ALA A 68 -2.81 -5.90 12.09
C ALA A 68 -4.06 -6.77 11.82
N ALA A 69 -5.14 -6.61 12.59
CA ALA A 69 -6.38 -7.35 12.35
C ALA A 69 -7.10 -6.93 11.04
N GLU A 70 -6.75 -5.77 10.46
CA GLU A 70 -7.30 -5.30 9.19
C GLU A 70 -6.49 -5.80 7.97
N GLU A 71 -5.28 -6.36 8.18
CA GLU A 71 -4.44 -6.86 7.09
C GLU A 71 -5.18 -7.90 6.22
N PRO A 72 -5.88 -8.92 6.77
CA PRO A 72 -6.64 -9.87 5.96
C PRO A 72 -7.77 -9.21 5.17
N VAL A 73 -8.39 -8.17 5.73
CA VAL A 73 -9.49 -7.43 5.10
C VAL A 73 -8.96 -6.59 3.94
N LEU A 74 -7.80 -5.95 4.09
CA LEU A 74 -7.12 -5.24 3.02
C LEU A 74 -6.72 -6.19 1.90
N ILE A 75 -6.10 -7.33 2.22
CA ILE A 75 -5.73 -8.34 1.22
C ILE A 75 -6.95 -8.87 0.46
N ALA A 76 -8.06 -9.14 1.17
CA ALA A 76 -9.30 -9.56 0.53
C ALA A 76 -9.85 -8.45 -0.39
N ALA A 77 -9.82 -7.19 0.05
CA ALA A 77 -10.23 -6.05 -0.78
C ALA A 77 -9.34 -5.90 -2.02
N MET A 78 -8.02 -6.07 -1.88
CA MET A 78 -7.09 -6.05 -3.01
C MET A 78 -7.43 -7.13 -4.06
N LYS A 79 -7.81 -8.34 -3.62
CA LYS A 79 -8.15 -9.46 -4.53
C LYS A 79 -9.42 -9.20 -5.36
N THR A 80 -10.38 -8.46 -4.82
CA THR A 80 -11.69 -8.22 -5.46
C THR A 80 -11.81 -6.85 -6.10
N GLY A 81 -11.03 -5.88 -5.60
CA GLY A 81 -11.04 -4.49 -6.06
C GLY A 81 -10.35 -4.33 -7.41
N THR A 82 -10.60 -3.18 -8.03
CA THR A 82 -10.05 -2.84 -9.36
C THR A 82 -8.90 -1.85 -9.26
N ASP A 83 -9.06 -0.83 -8.42
CA ASP A 83 -8.06 0.19 -8.14
C ASP A 83 -7.90 0.39 -6.63
N MET A 84 -6.69 0.73 -6.23
CA MET A 84 -6.33 1.10 -4.87
C MET A 84 -5.80 2.52 -4.86
N LYS A 85 -6.41 3.38 -4.03
CA LYS A 85 -5.96 4.76 -3.82
C LYS A 85 -5.13 4.84 -2.56
N VAL A 86 -3.96 5.45 -2.64
CA VAL A 86 -3.11 5.76 -1.49
C VAL A 86 -3.03 7.27 -1.33
N GLN A 87 -3.24 7.77 -0.12
CA GLN A 87 -3.04 9.17 0.23
C GLN A 87 -2.00 9.27 1.34
N ALA A 88 -1.09 10.22 1.26
CA ALA A 88 -0.04 10.41 2.24
C ALA A 88 0.48 11.85 2.24
N LYS A 89 1.36 12.17 3.20
CA LYS A 89 2.05 13.47 3.26
C LYS A 89 3.56 13.28 3.19
N SER A 90 4.20 13.92 2.24
CA SER A 90 5.67 13.92 2.13
C SER A 90 6.32 14.66 3.30
N GLY A 91 7.59 14.37 3.58
CA GLY A 91 8.39 15.05 4.61
C GLY A 91 8.50 16.56 4.41
N ARG A 92 8.33 17.03 3.17
CA ARG A 92 8.25 18.46 2.82
C ARG A 92 6.87 19.08 3.06
N GLY A 93 5.92 18.32 3.59
CA GLY A 93 4.57 18.76 3.90
C GLY A 93 3.58 18.69 2.72
N ASN A 94 4.00 18.27 1.53
CA ASN A 94 3.08 18.19 0.39
C ASN A 94 2.13 17.00 0.54
N PRO A 95 0.80 17.20 0.38
CA PRO A 95 -0.14 16.11 0.23
C PRO A 95 0.15 15.38 -1.09
N THR A 96 0.00 14.07 -1.06
CA THR A 96 0.29 13.19 -2.19
C THR A 96 -0.78 12.13 -2.32
N SER A 97 -1.14 11.78 -3.56
CA SER A 97 -2.08 10.71 -3.84
C SER A 97 -1.65 9.86 -5.02
N TYR A 98 -1.97 8.57 -4.95
CA TYR A 98 -1.56 7.56 -5.92
C TYR A 98 -2.71 6.63 -6.22
N VAL A 99 -2.80 6.19 -7.48
CA VAL A 99 -3.69 5.11 -7.89
C VAL A 99 -2.85 3.92 -8.32
N PHE A 100 -3.16 2.74 -7.80
CA PHE A 100 -2.57 1.48 -8.21
C PHE A 100 -3.66 0.59 -8.81
N SER A 101 -3.47 0.14 -10.04
CA SER A 101 -4.31 -0.92 -10.61
C SER A 101 -4.09 -2.23 -9.84
N LEU A 102 -5.19 -2.86 -9.44
CA LEU A 102 -5.21 -4.18 -8.79
C LEU A 102 -5.40 -5.32 -9.80
N LYS A 103 -5.49 -5.00 -11.10
CA LYS A 103 -5.61 -6.02 -12.15
C LYS A 103 -4.44 -7.01 -12.07
N GLY A 104 -4.76 -8.29 -11.94
CA GLY A 104 -3.78 -9.38 -11.88
C GLY A 104 -3.24 -9.69 -10.47
N ILE A 105 -3.60 -8.92 -9.43
CA ILE A 105 -3.07 -9.16 -8.08
C ILE A 105 -3.48 -10.52 -7.51
N SER A 106 -4.68 -11.01 -7.83
CA SER A 106 -5.15 -12.33 -7.42
C SER A 106 -4.26 -13.45 -7.98
N ALA A 107 -3.80 -13.32 -9.22
CA ALA A 107 -2.88 -14.27 -9.84
C ALA A 107 -1.48 -14.20 -9.19
N ALA A 108 -0.99 -12.99 -8.92
CA ALA A 108 0.29 -12.79 -8.25
C ALA A 108 0.31 -13.38 -6.82
N LEU A 109 -0.74 -13.12 -6.02
CA LEU A 109 -0.88 -13.67 -4.67
C LEU A 109 -1.00 -15.19 -4.68
N ALA A 110 -1.72 -15.76 -5.64
CA ALA A 110 -1.80 -17.21 -5.82
C ALA A 110 -0.44 -17.83 -6.18
N SER A 111 0.40 -17.12 -6.95
CA SER A 111 1.76 -17.56 -7.27
C SER A 111 2.65 -17.60 -6.02
N ILE A 112 2.57 -16.58 -5.15
CA ILE A 112 3.32 -16.53 -3.89
C ILE A 112 2.98 -17.74 -3.00
N ALA A 113 1.69 -18.09 -2.90
CA ALA A 113 1.26 -19.26 -2.13
C ALA A 113 1.76 -20.61 -2.69
N LYS A 114 2.18 -20.66 -3.96
CA LYS A 114 2.69 -21.87 -4.61
C LYS A 114 4.22 -22.00 -4.58
N CYS A 115 4.94 -20.92 -4.28
CA CYS A 115 6.39 -20.97 -4.08
C CYS A 115 6.67 -21.67 -2.74
N LYS A 116 7.01 -22.97 -2.82
CA LYS A 116 7.56 -23.77 -1.73
C LYS A 116 9.07 -23.63 -1.67
#